data_AF-A0A2W7ASS0-F1
#
_entry.id   AF-A0A2W7ASS0-F1
#
_cell.length_a   1.000
_cell.length_b   1.000
_cell.length_c   1.000
_cell.angle_alpha   90.00
_cell.angle_beta   90.00
_cell.angle_gamma   90.00
#
_symmetry.space_group_name_H-M   'P 1'
#
loop_
_entity.id
_entity.type
_entity.pdbx_description
1 polymer ?
#
loop_
_entity_poly.entity_id
_entity_poly.type
_entity_poly.pdbx_seq_one_letter_code
_entity_poly.pdbx_strand_id
1 'polypeptide(L)' 'MDSLTNAVDSQAVLLIAAIAVSLLLIRLVFRFLNVGLGLILTIVAITLVLQYVFGISPKNLWFEISHLPQDLIHLVKNL' A
#
# COMPACT_ATOMS: atom_id res chain seq x y z
N MET A 1 8.13 -9.45 53.66
CA MET A 1 7.02 -8.83 52.89
C MET A 1 7.54 -8.05 51.70
N ASP A 2 8.72 -7.41 51.81
CA ASP A 2 9.32 -6.59 50.73
C ASP A 2 9.77 -7.35 49.46
N SER A 3 10.04 -8.65 49.56
CA SER A 3 10.42 -9.46 48.39
C SER A 3 9.23 -9.79 47.47
N LEU A 4 8.02 -9.86 48.02
CA LEU A 4 6.80 -10.14 47.26
C LEU A 4 6.31 -8.88 46.52
N THR A 5 6.43 -7.71 47.14
CA THR A 5 6.06 -6.42 46.52
C THR A 5 6.98 -6.06 45.35
N ASN A 6 8.30 -6.28 45.48
CA ASN A 6 9.25 -6.07 44.39
C ASN A 6 9.05 -7.02 43.19
N ALA A 7 8.64 -8.27 43.43
CA ALA A 7 8.34 -9.22 42.35
C ALA A 7 7.08 -8.82 41.58
N VAL A 8 6.05 -8.33 42.28
CA VAL A 8 4.80 -7.82 41.68
C VAL A 8 5.07 -6.55 40.86
N ASP A 9 5.90 -5.63 41.35
CA ASP A 9 6.28 -4.42 40.59
C ASP A 9 7.04 -4.77 39.31
N SER A 10 7.99 -5.70 39.38
CA SER A 10 8.75 -6.14 38.19
C SER A 10 7.84 -6.78 37.13
N GLN A 11 6.83 -7.56 37.56
CA GLN A 11 5.86 -8.17 36.65
C GLN A 11 4.89 -7.15 36.05
N ALA A 12 4.47 -6.14 36.81
CA ALA A 12 3.66 -5.04 36.31
C ALA A 12 4.41 -4.21 35.26
N VAL A 13 5.69 -3.92 35.51
CA VAL A 13 6.57 -3.22 34.55
C VAL A 13 6.73 -4.02 33.26
N LEU A 14 6.96 -5.33 33.35
CA LEU A 14 7.05 -6.21 32.19
C LEU A 14 5.75 -6.25 31.38
N LEU A 15 4.59 -6.31 32.05
CA LEU A 15 3.28 -6.27 31.40
C LEU A 15 3.07 -4.95 30.64
N ILE A 16 3.37 -3.82 31.28
CA ILE A 16 3.22 -2.50 30.65
C ILE A 16 4.17 -2.37 29.46
N ALA A 17 5.42 -2.83 29.60
CA ALA A 17 6.40 -2.83 28.51
C ALA A 17 5.94 -3.71 27.33
N ALA A 18 5.41 -4.91 27.61
CA ALA A 18 4.90 -5.81 26.58
C ALA A 18 3.70 -5.21 25.83
N ILE A 19 2.77 -4.58 26.55
CA ILE A 19 1.61 -3.88 25.96
C ILE A 19 2.08 -2.72 25.09
N ALA A 20 3.04 -1.92 25.56
CA ALA A 20 3.59 -0.80 24.81
C ALA A 20 4.26 -1.27 23.51
N VAL A 21 5.10 -2.31 23.58
CA VAL A 21 5.76 -2.89 22.39
C VAL A 21 4.74 -3.48 21.43
N SER A 22 3.74 -4.20 21.92
CA SER A 22 2.66 -4.76 21.09
C SER A 22 1.89 -3.66 20.35
N LEU A 23 1.54 -2.57 21.02
CA LEU A 23 0.88 -1.42 20.41
C LEU A 23 1.74 -0.75 19.33
N LEU A 24 3.05 -0.64 19.55
CA LEU A 24 3.98 -0.10 18.57
C LEU A 24 4.05 -0.98 17.32
N LEU A 25 4.11 -2.30 17.48
CA LEU A 25 4.09 -3.25 16.37
C LEU A 25 2.79 -3.17 15.58
N ILE A 26 1.64 -3.12 16.26
CA ILE A 26 0.33 -2.99 15.63
C ILE A 26 0.26 -1.68 14.80
N ARG A 27 0.69 -0.55 15.37
CA ARG A 27 0.74 0.74 14.65
C ARG A 27 1.64 0.66 13.43
N LEU A 28 2.79 0.01 13.55
CA LEU A 28 3.73 -0.16 12.45
C LEU A 28 3.11 -0.97 11.31
N VAL A 29 2.45 -2.08 11.63
CA VAL A 29 1.72 -2.91 10.65
C VAL A 29 0.64 -2.08 9.96
N PHE A 30 -0.23 -1.39 10.69
CA PHE A 30 -1.26 -0.53 10.10
C PHE A 30 -0.68 0.58 9.23
N ARG A 31 0.49 1.12 9.57
CA ARG A 31 1.18 2.11 8.74
C ARG A 31 1.58 1.53 7.38
N PHE A 32 2.14 0.33 7.35
CA PHE A 32 2.48 -0.35 6.10
C PHE A 32 1.25 -0.68 5.27
N LEU A 33 0.17 -1.17 5.90
CA LEU A 33 -1.10 -1.43 5.24
C LEU A 33 -1.70 -0.15 4.63
N ASN A 34 -1.69 0.96 5.35
CA ASN A 34 -2.23 2.23 4.86
C ASN A 34 -1.46 2.80 3.67
N VAL A 35 -0.14 2.63 3.62
CA VAL A 35 0.67 3.03 2.46
C VAL A 35 0.28 2.22 1.22
N GLY A 36 0.08 0.91 1.38
CA GLY A 36 -0.38 0.04 0.29
C GLY A 36 -1.81 0.38 -0.17
N LEU A 37 -2.73 0.57 0.78
CA LEU A 37 -4.13 0.90 0.51
C LEU A 37 -4.27 2.26 -0.19
N GLY A 38 -3.48 3.26 0.20
CA GLY A 38 -3.48 4.57 -0.46
C GLY A 38 -3.10 4.49 -1.93
N LEU A 39 -2.06 3.70 -2.26
CA LEU A 39 -1.66 3.47 -3.65
C LEU A 39 -2.75 2.77 -4.46
N ILE A 40 -3.34 1.71 -3.91
CA ILE A 40 -4.42 0.96 -4.57
C ILE A 40 -5.62 1.87 -4.81
N LEU A 41 -6.07 2.62 -3.79
CA LEU A 41 -7.18 3.57 -3.91
C LEU A 41 -6.90 4.65 -4.94
N THR A 42 -5.67 5.15 -5.00
CA THR A 42 -5.25 6.15 -5.99
C THR A 42 -5.31 5.59 -7.42
N ILE A 43 -4.79 4.37 -7.62
CA ILE A 43 -4.85 3.68 -8.93
C ILE A 43 -6.31 3.46 -9.35
N VAL A 44 -7.16 3.03 -8.42
CA VAL A 44 -8.60 2.84 -8.67
C VAL A 44 -9.26 4.17 -9.02
N ALA A 45 -8.96 5.24 -8.29
CA ALA A 45 -9.49 6.57 -8.57
C ALA A 45 -9.09 7.09 -9.96
N ILE A 46 -7.81 6.99 -10.32
CA ILE A 46 -7.32 7.35 -11.67
C ILE A 46 -8.04 6.52 -12.74
N THR A 47 -8.15 5.20 -12.51
CA THR A 47 -8.82 4.26 -13.41
C THR A 47 -10.30 4.60 -13.59
N LEU A 48 -10.98 5.04 -12.52
CA LEU A 48 -12.37 5.50 -12.58
C LEU A 48 -12.48 6.82 -13.34
N VAL A 49 -11.60 7.79 -13.09
CA VAL A 49 -11.58 9.05 -13.84
C VAL A 49 -11.37 8.79 -15.33
N LEU A 50 -10.43 7.91 -15.69
CA LEU A 50 -10.18 7.56 -17.09
C LEU A 50 -11.40 6.92 -17.76
N GLN A 51 -12.09 6.03 -17.06
CA GLN A 51 -13.29 5.38 -17.58
C GLN A 51 -14.50 6.33 -17.67
N TYR A 52 -14.75 7.12 -16.63
CA TYR A 52 -15.95 7.96 -16.56
C TYR A 52 -15.82 9.31 -17.27
N VAL A 53 -14.62 9.92 -17.27
CA VAL A 53 -14.39 11.22 -17.91
C VAL A 53 -13.98 11.05 -19.37
N PHE A 54 -13.07 10.10 -19.66
CA PHE A 54 -12.56 9.91 -21.01
C PHE A 54 -13.29 8.78 -21.77
N GLY A 55 -14.09 7.96 -21.11
CA GLY A 55 -14.80 6.84 -21.74
C GLY A 55 -13.87 5.67 -22.11
N ILE A 56 -12.62 5.67 -21.63
CA ILE A 56 -11.59 4.72 -22.06
C ILE A 56 -11.33 3.69 -20.96
N SER A 57 -11.43 2.41 -21.32
CA SER A 57 -11.03 1.32 -20.43
C SER A 57 -9.51 1.23 -20.34
N PRO A 58 -8.91 1.08 -19.14
CA PRO A 58 -7.47 0.92 -18.98
C PRO A 58 -6.91 -0.27 -19.77
N LYS A 59 -7.73 -1.31 -19.96
CA LYS A 59 -7.36 -2.49 -20.76
C LYS A 59 -7.17 -2.12 -22.24
N ASN A 60 -8.03 -1.26 -22.76
CA ASN A 60 -7.96 -0.80 -24.14
C ASN A 60 -6.73 0.10 -24.33
N LEU A 61 -6.46 1.00 -23.38
CA LEU A 61 -5.24 1.82 -23.39
C LEU A 61 -3.97 0.98 -23.36
N TRP A 62 -3.92 -0.03 -22.48
CA TRP A 62 -2.77 -0.93 -22.44
C TRP A 62 -2.60 -1.72 -23.72
N PHE A 63 -3.70 -2.16 -24.32
CA PHE A 63 -3.69 -2.84 -25.61
C PHE A 63 -3.16 -1.90 -26.71
N GLU A 64 -3.66 -0.68 -26.82
CA GLU A 64 -3.18 0.34 -27.76
C GLU A 64 -1.67 0.60 -27.57
N ILE A 65 -1.24 0.84 -26.32
CA ILE A 65 0.16 1.11 -25.97
C ILE A 65 1.08 -0.06 -26.35
N SER A 66 0.62 -1.30 -26.22
CA SER A 66 1.41 -2.47 -26.62
C SER A 66 1.59 -2.62 -28.13
N HIS A 67 0.72 -2.01 -28.95
CA HIS A 67 0.81 -2.04 -30.41
C HIS A 67 1.57 -0.83 -30.99
N LEU A 68 1.65 0.28 -30.25
CA LEU A 68 2.44 1.46 -30.65
C LEU A 68 3.88 1.15 -31.12
N PRO A 69 4.67 0.24 -30.51
CA PRO A 69 6.01 -0.06 -30.98
C PRO A 69 6.03 -0.61 -32.42
N GLN A 70 5.02 -1.42 -32.78
CA GLN A 70 4.90 -1.97 -34.12
C GLN A 70 4.54 -0.88 -35.12
N ASP A 71 3.57 -0.03 -34.78
CA ASP A 71 3.16 1.09 -35.63
C ASP A 71 4.32 2.07 -35.88
N LEU A 72 5.13 2.36 -34.87
CA LEU A 72 6.32 3.20 -35.00
C LEU A 72 7.39 2.58 -35.92
N ILE A 73 7.60 1.26 -35.84
CA ILE A 73 8.53 0.54 -36.73
C ILE A 73 8.04 0.59 -38.17
N HIS A 74 6.73 0.40 -38.39
CA HIS A 74 6.13 0.50 -39.73
C HIS A 74 6.23 1.91 -40.32
N LEU A 75 6.07 2.94 -39.48
CA LEU A 75 6.15 4.34 -39.89
C LEU A 75 7.58 4.75 -40.26
N VAL A 76 8.59 4.31 -39.49
CA VAL A 76 10.02 4.53 -39.82
C VAL A 76 10.44 3.76 -41.08
N LYS A 77 9.88 2.58 -41.32
CA LYS A 77 10.22 1.75 -42.50
C LYS A 77 9.63 2.30 -43.81
N ASN A 78 8.55 3.08 -43.72
CA ASN A 78 7.89 3.72 -44.86
C ASN A 78 8.39 5.16 -45.13
N LEU A 79 9.41 5.61 -44.41
CA LEU A 79 10.02 6.95 -44.49
C LEU A 79 11.39 6.86 -45.16
#